data_AF-A0A9D6W7W6-F1
#
_entry.id   AF-A0A9D6W7W6-F1
#
_cell.length_a   1.000
_cell.length_b   1.000
_cell.length_c   1.000
_cell.angle_alpha   90.00
_cell.angle_beta   90.00
_cell.angle_gamma   90.00
#
_symmetry.space_group_name_H-M   'P 1'
#
loop_
_entity.id
_entity.type
_entity.pdbx_description
1 polymer ?
#
loop_
_entity_poly.entity_id
_entity_poly.type
_entity_poly.pdbx_seq_one_letter_code
_entity_poly.pdbx_strand_id
1 'polypeptide(L)'
;MRVPKPFAIFGFHFCTTIFIGLSLYGVVRYMNEGLAVSDSFPASAAYASVVFVSVAGICFFGREADRRKREEVAATPAAPPKHAPKKKKKR
;
A
#
# COMPACT_ATOMS: atom_id res chain seq x y z
N MET A 1 2.04 1.75 -19.40
CA MET A 1 0.69 2.33 -19.52
C MET A 1 0.47 3.28 -18.35
N ARG A 2 -0.06 4.49 -18.59
CA ARG A 2 -0.35 5.46 -17.51
C ARG A 2 -1.73 5.17 -16.95
N VAL A 3 -1.82 4.77 -15.68
CA VAL A 3 -3.09 4.57 -14.98
C VAL A 3 -3.60 5.94 -14.51
N PRO A 4 -4.91 6.26 -14.64
CA PRO A 4 -5.46 7.50 -14.11
C PRO A 4 -5.23 7.61 -12.60
N LYS A 5 -4.88 8.79 -12.08
CA LYS A 5 -4.72 9.06 -10.63
C LYS A 5 -5.86 8.49 -9.76
N PRO A 6 -7.15 8.73 -10.07
CA PRO A 6 -8.24 8.18 -9.25
C PRO A 6 -8.26 6.65 -9.25
N PHE A 7 -7.87 6.04 -10.37
CA PHE A 7 -7.85 4.59 -10.53
C PHE A 7 -6.69 3.94 -9.76
N ALA A 8 -5.54 4.62 -9.68
CA ALA A 8 -4.41 4.16 -8.87
C ALA A 8 -4.74 4.22 -7.36
N ILE A 9 -5.38 5.30 -6.90
CA ILE A 9 -5.79 5.45 -5.50
C ILE A 9 -6.88 4.42 -5.16
N PHE A 10 -7.89 4.29 -6.02
CA PHE A 10 -8.95 3.31 -5.84
C PHE A 10 -8.40 1.87 -5.81
N GLY A 11 -7.54 1.52 -6.77
CA GLY A 11 -6.90 0.21 -6.84
C GLY A 11 -6.05 -0.08 -5.61
N PHE A 12 -5.29 0.91 -5.11
CA PHE A 12 -4.53 0.78 -3.87
C PHE A 12 -5.44 0.49 -2.68
N HIS A 13 -6.51 1.28 -2.48
CA HIS A 13 -7.45 1.07 -1.38
C HIS A 13 -8.15 -0.28 -1.49
N PHE A 14 -8.63 -0.65 -2.67
CA PHE A 14 -9.30 -1.92 -2.92
C PHE A 14 -8.42 -3.12 -2.58
N CYS A 15 -7.17 -3.16 -3.08
CA CYS A 15 -6.23 -4.24 -2.77
C CYS A 15 -5.88 -4.27 -1.27
N THR A 16 -5.74 -3.10 -0.64
CA THR A 16 -5.45 -3.01 0.80
C THR A 16 -6.61 -3.55 1.64
N THR A 17 -7.85 -3.19 1.32
CA THR A 17 -9.04 -3.69 2.03
C THR A 17 -9.18 -5.20 1.89
N ILE A 18 -8.97 -5.75 0.68
CA ILE A 18 -9.00 -7.20 0.44
C ILE A 18 -7.91 -7.90 1.26
N PHE A 19 -6.68 -7.39 1.25
CA PHE A 19 -5.57 -7.95 2.01
C PHE A 19 -5.84 -7.96 3.52
N ILE A 20 -6.36 -6.86 4.06
CA ILE A 20 -6.72 -6.76 5.48
C ILE A 20 -7.85 -7.75 5.82
N GLY A 21 -8.90 -7.82 4.99
CA GLY A 21 -10.01 -8.75 5.17
C GLY A 21 -9.56 -10.21 5.17
N LEU A 22 -8.70 -10.61 4.23
CA LEU A 22 -8.12 -11.96 4.16
C LEU A 22 -7.20 -12.26 5.34
N SER A 23 -6.45 -11.28 5.81
CA SER A 23 -5.57 -11.42 6.98
C SER A 23 -6.40 -11.64 8.25
N LEU A 24 -7.44 -10.83 8.45
CA LEU A 24 -8.40 -10.99 9.55
C LEU A 24 -9.10 -12.35 9.49
N TYR A 25 -9.57 -12.74 8.30
CA TYR A 25 -10.19 -14.04 8.09
C TYR A 25 -9.24 -15.19 8.48
N GLY A 26 -7.98 -15.13 8.04
CA GLY A 26 -6.96 -16.12 8.39
C GLY A 26 -6.70 -16.19 9.91
N VAL A 27 -6.62 -15.05 10.59
CA VAL A 27 -6.44 -14.98 12.05
C VAL A 27 -7.65 -15.54 12.80
N VAL A 28 -8.87 -15.13 12.43
CA VAL A 28 -10.11 -15.61 13.05
C VAL A 28 -10.24 -17.12 12.85
N ARG A 29 -9.94 -17.61 11.65
CA ARG A 29 -9.99 -19.03 11.36
C ARG A 29 -8.95 -19.81 12.16
N TYR A 30 -7.72 -19.31 12.24
CA TYR A 30 -6.67 -19.89 13.08
C TYR A 30 -7.08 -19.96 14.55
N MET A 31 -7.73 -18.92 15.09
CA MET A 31 -8.19 -18.91 16.48
C MET A 31 -9.34 -19.90 16.75
N ASN A 32 -10.26 -20.08 15.79
CA ASN A 32 -11.41 -20.97 15.95
C ASN A 32 -11.08 -22.45 15.70
N GLU A 33 -10.23 -22.74 14.71
CA GLU A 33 -10.04 -24.09 14.19
C GLU A 33 -8.61 -24.63 14.38
N GLY A 34 -7.65 -23.78 14.78
CA GLY A 34 -6.24 -24.13 14.85
C GLY A 34 -5.60 -24.41 13.48
N LEU A 35 -4.31 -24.76 13.45
CA LEU A 35 -3.60 -25.15 12.21
C LEU A 35 -4.07 -26.48 11.62
N ALA A 36 -4.94 -27.20 12.32
CA ALA A 36 -5.25 -28.60 12.03
C ALA A 36 -6.32 -28.78 10.96
N VAL A 37 -7.13 -27.76 10.67
CA VAL A 37 -8.10 -27.84 9.57
C VAL A 37 -7.35 -27.68 8.26
N SER A 38 -7.01 -28.85 7.71
CA SER A 38 -6.42 -29.00 6.39
C SER A 38 -7.45 -28.55 5.36
N ASP A 39 -7.44 -27.25 5.04
CA ASP A 39 -8.09 -26.78 3.83
C ASP A 39 -7.55 -27.59 2.66
N SER A 40 -8.44 -28.02 1.76
CA SER A 40 -8.04 -28.70 0.54
C SER A 40 -6.92 -27.90 -0.15
N PHE A 41 -5.88 -28.58 -0.65
CA PHE A 41 -4.76 -27.96 -1.37
C PHE A 41 -5.19 -26.82 -2.33
N PRO A 42 -6.23 -26.97 -3.17
CA PRO A 42 -6.73 -25.87 -4.00
C PRO A 42 -7.22 -24.64 -3.23
N ALA A 43 -7.88 -24.80 -2.08
CA ALA A 43 -8.32 -23.68 -1.25
C ALA A 43 -7.14 -22.91 -0.63
N SER A 44 -6.12 -23.64 -0.17
CA SER A 44 -4.89 -23.02 0.34
C SER A 44 -4.13 -22.25 -0.74
N ALA A 45 -4.05 -22.82 -1.96
CA ALA A 45 -3.42 -22.18 -3.10
C ALA A 45 -4.22 -20.95 -3.59
N ALA A 46 -5.56 -21.05 -3.61
CA ALA A 46 -6.44 -19.92 -3.92
C ALA A 46 -6.23 -18.78 -2.93
N TYR A 47 -6.25 -19.08 -1.62
CA TYR A 47 -5.98 -18.09 -0.56
C TYR A 47 -4.62 -17.41 -0.75
N ALA A 48 -3.55 -18.20 -0.92
CA ALA A 48 -2.21 -17.68 -1.14
C ALA A 48 -2.13 -16.80 -2.40
N SER A 49 -2.75 -17.22 -3.51
CA SER A 49 -2.75 -16.45 -4.76
C SER A 49 -3.41 -15.08 -4.61
N VAL A 50 -4.54 -15.00 -3.89
CA VAL A 50 -5.23 -13.73 -3.66
C VAL A 50 -4.39 -12.82 -2.76
N VAL A 51 -3.70 -13.38 -1.77
CA VAL A 51 -2.76 -12.62 -0.94
C VAL A 51 -1.61 -12.05 -1.79
N PHE A 52 -0.97 -12.87 -2.62
CA PHE A 52 0.12 -12.42 -3.49
C PHE A 52 -0.32 -11.36 -4.51
N VAL A 53 -1.48 -11.55 -5.15
CA VAL A 53 -2.07 -10.56 -6.07
C VAL A 53 -2.37 -9.25 -5.34
N SER A 54 -2.91 -9.32 -4.12
CA SER A 54 -3.19 -8.13 -3.32
C SER A 54 -1.91 -7.36 -2.98
N VAL A 55 -0.85 -8.05 -2.55
CA VAL A 55 0.46 -7.45 -2.26
C VAL A 55 1.07 -6.83 -3.52
N ALA A 56 1.05 -7.55 -4.65
CA ALA A 56 1.55 -7.04 -5.92
C ALA A 56 0.78 -5.79 -6.37
N GLY A 57 -0.55 -5.79 -6.21
CA GLY A 57 -1.42 -4.63 -6.47
C GLY A 57 -1.09 -3.43 -5.58
N ILE A 58 -0.92 -3.64 -4.27
CA ILE A 58 -0.51 -2.59 -3.33
C ILE A 58 0.84 -1.99 -3.73
N CYS A 59 1.83 -2.82 -4.06
CA CYS A 59 3.15 -2.34 -4.49
C CYS A 59 3.08 -1.57 -5.83
N PHE A 60 2.30 -2.06 -6.79
CA PHE A 60 2.18 -1.44 -8.10
C PHE A 60 1.42 -0.11 -8.02
N PHE A 61 0.22 -0.10 -7.45
CA PHE A 61 -0.59 1.11 -7.30
C PHE A 61 0.03 2.10 -6.31
N GLY A 62 0.69 1.61 -5.26
CA GLY A 62 1.46 2.43 -4.31
C GLY A 62 2.64 3.13 -4.97
N ARG A 63 3.42 2.44 -5.82
CA ARG A 63 4.49 3.07 -6.62
C ARG A 63 3.93 4.11 -7.59
N GLU A 64 2.80 3.82 -8.23
CA GLU A 64 2.18 4.73 -9.19
C GLU A 64 1.65 5.99 -8.48
N ALA A 65 1.07 5.83 -7.28
CA ALA A 65 0.64 6.93 -6.42
C ALA A 65 1.83 7.76 -5.90
N ASP A 66 2.91 7.11 -5.41
CA ASP A 66 4.11 7.81 -4.93
C ASP A 66 4.82 8.57 -6.07
N ARG A 67 4.89 7.99 -7.26
CA ARG A 67 5.44 8.66 -8.45
C ARG A 67 4.66 9.94 -8.76
N ARG A 68 3.33 9.91 -8.69
CA ARG A 68 2.47 11.08 -8.91
C ARG A 68 2.61 12.13 -7.82
N LYS A 69 2.75 11.71 -6.56
CA LYS A 69 3.02 12.62 -5.44
C LYS A 69 4.37 13.31 -5.60
N ARG A 70 5.39 12.59 -6.08
CA ARG A 70 6.72 13.16 -6.41
C ARG A 70 6.65 14.15 -7.57
N GLU A 71 5.87 13.86 -8.61
CA GLU A 71 5.61 14.80 -9.73
C GLU A 71 4.90 16.08 -9.24
N GLU A 72 3.93 15.97 -8.33
CA GLU A 72 3.28 17.14 -7.71
C GLU A 72 4.20 17.93 -6.79
N VAL A 73 5.04 17.27 -5.99
CA VAL A 73 6.02 17.92 -5.12
C VAL A 73 7.11 18.62 -5.94
N ALA A 74 7.52 18.05 -7.08
CA ALA A 74 8.46 18.69 -8.00
C ALA A 74 7.82 19.88 -8.76
N ALA A 75 6.52 19.84 -9.02
CA ALA A 75 5.76 20.93 -9.65
C ALA A 75 5.34 22.03 -8.66
N THR A 76 5.41 21.76 -7.35
CA THR A 76 5.19 22.77 -6.31
C THR A 76 6.51 23.50 -6.10
N PRO A 77 6.63 24.81 -6.42
CA PRO A 77 7.86 25.55 -6.12
C PRO A 77 8.10 25.43 -4.62
N ALA A 78 9.27 24.90 -4.25
CA ALA A 78 9.67 24.70 -2.88
C ALA A 78 9.38 25.97 -2.08
N ALA A 79 8.36 25.90 -1.21
CA ALA A 79 8.17 26.94 -0.22
C ALA A 79 9.52 27.06 0.53
N PRO A 80 10.07 28.27 0.68
CA PRO A 80 11.41 28.44 1.23
C PRO A 80 11.47 27.76 2.60
N PRO A 81 12.57 27.06 2.92
CA PRO A 81 12.69 26.33 4.17
C PRO A 81 12.41 27.29 5.33
N LYS A 82 11.32 27.04 6.07
CA LYS A 82 10.88 27.87 7.21
C LYS A 82 11.86 27.92 8.38
N HIS A 83 13.01 27.25 8.28
CA HIS A 83 14.07 27.30 9.29
C HIS A 83 15.45 27.40 8.64
N ALA A 84 15.74 28.54 8.01
CA ALA A 84 17.12 28.99 7.93
C ALA A 84 17.53 29.51 9.32
N PRO A 85 18.50 28.89 10.02
CA PRO A 85 19.04 29.49 11.23
C PRO A 85 19.70 30.81 10.82
N LYS A 86 19.20 31.93 11.34
CA LYS A 86 19.84 33.24 11.20
C LYS A 86 21.26 33.14 11.77
N LYS A 87 22.26 32.92 10.93
CA LYS A 87 23.66 33.19 11.29
C LYS A 87 23.75 34.69 11.58
N LYS A 88 23.76 35.05 12.87
CA LYS A 88 24.09 36.41 13.31
C LYS A 88 25.49 36.73 12.81
N LYS A 89 25.57 37.66 11.86
CA LYS A 89 26.80 38.28 11.39
C LYS A 89 27.35 39.15 12.53
N LYS A 90 28.63 38.90 12.81
CA LYS A 90 29.53 39.51 13.79
C LYS A 90 29.47 41.05 13.84
N ARG A 91 29.54 41.60 15.05
CA ARG A 91 30.33 42.80 15.35
C ARG A 91 31.08 42.52 16.65
#